data_AF-A0A7X7LMX2-F1
#
_entry.id   AF-A0A7X7LMX2-F1
#
_cell.length_a   1.000
_cell.length_b   1.000
_cell.length_c   1.000
_cell.angle_alpha   90.00
_cell.angle_beta   90.00
_cell.angle_gamma   90.00
#
_symmetry.space_group_name_H-M   'P 1'
#
loop_
_entity.id
_entity.type
_entity.pdbx_description
1 polymer ?
#
loop_
_entity_poly.entity_id
_entity_poly.type
_entity_poly.pdbx_seq_one_letter_code
_entity_poly.pdbx_strand_id
1 'polypeptide(L)' 'MSLLQRERKSYTTWQEEYKSKMTSAEEIARQVRNDDVVMLAGGINIPHEFSVELSKRAEELRNVTICL' A
#
# COMPACT_ATOMS: atom_id res chain seq x y z
N MET A 1 -4.03 -19.24 7.63
CA MET A 1 -3.24 -18.29 6.81
C MET A 1 -2.09 -17.80 7.66
N SER A 2 -0.86 -18.25 7.39
CA SER A 2 0.31 -17.86 8.18
C SER A 2 0.56 -16.35 8.00
N LEU A 3 0.60 -15.62 9.11
CA LEU A 3 1.20 -14.30 9.19
C LEU A 3 2.56 -14.37 8.51
N LEU A 4 2.77 -13.52 7.50
CA LEU A 4 4.00 -13.37 6.74
C LEU A 4 5.22 -13.41 7.69
N GLN A 5 5.90 -14.56 7.79
CA GLN A 5 7.29 -14.63 8.22
C GLN A 5 8.12 -14.03 7.09
N ARG A 6 8.06 -12.70 6.96
CA ARG A 6 8.92 -11.97 6.04
C ARG A 6 10.32 -12.09 6.62
N GLU A 7 11.22 -12.75 5.91
CA GLU A 7 12.63 -12.82 6.31
C GLU A 7 13.13 -11.42 6.64
N ARG A 8 13.72 -11.26 7.83
CA ARG A 8 14.24 -9.97 8.29
C ARG A 8 15.50 -9.67 7.49
N LYS A 9 15.34 -8.95 6.38
CA LYS A 9 16.47 -8.42 5.61
C LYS A 9 17.28 -7.47 6.49
N SER A 10 18.58 -7.70 6.57
CA SER A 10 19.53 -6.78 7.20
C SER A 10 20.16 -5.92 6.12
N TYR A 11 20.20 -4.60 6.34
CA TYR A 11 20.82 -3.64 5.44
C TYR A 11 21.99 -2.98 6.15
N THR A 12 23.05 -2.65 5.42
CA THR A 12 24.23 -2.00 5.99
C THR A 12 23.96 -0.53 6.26
N THR A 13 23.12 0.10 5.41
CA THR A 13 22.73 1.51 5.54
C THR A 13 21.22 1.71 5.36
N TRP A 14 20.68 2.78 5.93
CA TRP A 14 19.25 3.11 5.78
C TRP A 14 18.89 3.47 4.33
N GLN A 15 19.86 3.98 3.55
CA GLN A 15 19.67 4.30 2.13
C GLN A 15 19.45 3.04 1.29
N GLU A 16 20.17 1.96 1.59
CA GLU A 16 19.96 0.65 0.96
C GLU A 16 18.58 0.11 1.31
N GLU A 17 18.20 0.19 2.59
CA GLU A 17 16.87 -0.21 3.05
C GLU A 17 15.78 0.59 2.34
N TYR A 18 15.90 1.92 2.32
CA TYR A 18 14.96 2.83 1.64
C TYR A 18 14.81 2.47 0.17
N LYS A 19 15.94 2.35 -0.55
CA LYS A 19 15.94 1.98 -1.98
C LYS A 19 15.26 0.64 -2.23
N SER A 20 15.46 -0.34 -1.35
CA SER A 20 14.85 -1.66 -1.48
C SER A 20 13.33 -1.68 -1.24
N LYS A 21 12.79 -0.64 -0.58
CA LYS A 21 11.36 -0.47 -0.32
C LYS A 21 10.69 0.50 -1.31
N MET A 22 11.45 1.18 -2.16
CA MET A 22 10.89 2.03 -3.21
C MET A 22 10.03 1.19 -4.15
N THR A 23 8.88 1.73 -4.51
CA THR A 23 7.88 1.06 -5.32
C THR A 23 6.98 2.11 -5.98
N SER A 24 6.09 1.69 -6.88
CA SER A 24 5.13 2.59 -7.53
C SER A 24 3.81 2.64 -6.78
N ALA A 25 3.05 3.73 -6.96
CA ALA A 25 1.69 3.83 -6.43
C ALA A 25 0.78 2.71 -6.95
N GLU A 26 0.97 2.31 -8.21
CA GLU A 26 0.25 1.21 -8.86
C GLU A 26 0.52 -0.13 -8.16
N GLU A 27 1.77 -0.44 -7.83
CA GLU A 27 2.14 -1.67 -7.12
C GLU A 27 1.57 -1.72 -5.70
N ILE A 28 1.47 -0.57 -5.03
CA ILE A 28 0.78 -0.48 -3.73
C ILE A 28 -0.73 -0.63 -3.90
N ALA A 29 -1.34 0.03 -4.88
CA ALA A 29 -2.77 -0.09 -5.16
C ALA A 29 -3.16 -1.53 -5.49
N ARG A 30 -2.32 -2.29 -6.22
CA ARG A 30 -2.52 -3.71 -6.52
C ARG A 30 -2.55 -4.63 -5.30
N GLN A 31 -2.01 -4.19 -4.15
CA GLN A 31 -2.03 -4.98 -2.92
C GLN A 31 -3.38 -4.96 -2.21
N VAL A 32 -4.25 -3.98 -2.49
CA VAL A 32 -5.62 -3.91 -1.95
C VAL A 32 -6.49 -5.01 -2.56
N ARG A 33 -7.26 -5.68 -1.72
CA ARG A 33 -8.13 -6.81 -2.05
C ARG A 33 -9.57 -6.52 -1.63
N ASN A 34 -10.49 -7.37 -2.09
CA ASN A 34 -11.88 -7.31 -1.63
C ASN A 34 -11.93 -7.44 -0.10
N ASP A 35 -12.90 -6.76 0.50
CA ASP A 35 -13.16 -6.78 1.94
C ASP A 35 -12.05 -6.15 2.83
N ASP A 36 -11.01 -5.53 2.23
CA ASP A 36 -9.98 -4.83 2.99
C ASP A 36 -10.51 -3.55 3.65
N VAL A 37 -9.97 -3.25 4.84
CA VAL A 37 -10.10 -1.94 5.48
C VAL A 37 -8.77 -1.20 5.34
N VAL A 38 -8.76 -0.13 4.56
CA VAL A 38 -7.56 0.68 4.29
C VAL A 38 -7.64 1.97 5.10
N MET A 39 -6.69 2.15 6.03
CA MET A 39 -6.51 3.38 6.78
C MET A 39 -5.53 4.29 6.05
N LEU A 40 -5.95 5.52 5.75
CA LEU A 40 -5.09 6.56 5.21
C LEU A 40 -4.87 7.64 6.26
N ALA A 41 -3.74 8.33 6.19
CA ALA A 41 -3.55 9.53 6.98
C ALA A 41 -4.40 10.66 6.36
N GLY A 42 -5.39 11.15 7.11
CA GLY A 42 -6.32 12.21 6.67
C GLY A 42 -5.76 13.63 6.77
N GLY A 43 -6.41 14.56 6.07
CA GLY A 43 -6.01 15.97 6.02
C GLY A 43 -5.25 16.29 4.73
N ILE A 44 -4.15 17.05 4.84
CA ILE A 44 -3.37 17.52 3.68
C ILE A 44 -2.34 16.50 3.17
N ASN A 45 -2.24 15.33 3.79
CA ASN A 45 -1.23 14.30 3.51
C ASN A 45 -1.82 13.01 2.91
N ILE A 46 -3.06 13.06 2.41
CA ILE A 46 -3.66 11.93 1.69
C ILE A 46 -2.80 11.65 0.44
N PRO A 47 -2.33 10.41 0.24
CA PRO A 47 -1.43 10.10 -0.88
C PRO A 47 -2.21 10.12 -2.21
N HIS A 48 -2.08 11.24 -2.94
CA HIS A 48 -2.82 11.47 -4.18
C HIS A 48 -2.59 10.37 -5.22
N GLU A 49 -1.33 10.07 -5.54
CA GLU A 49 -0.97 9.05 -6.55
C GLU A 49 -1.53 7.67 -6.19
N PHE A 50 -1.48 7.27 -4.92
CA PHE A 50 -2.09 6.02 -4.48
C PHE A 50 -3.62 6.04 -4.66
N SER A 51 -4.27 7.16 -4.32
CA SER A 51 -5.73 7.30 -4.45
C SER A 51 -6.18 7.23 -5.91
N VAL A 52 -5.41 7.84 -6.82
CA VAL A 52 -5.65 7.77 -8.26
C VAL A 52 -5.50 6.34 -8.77
N GLU A 53 -4.40 5.65 -8.46
CA GLU A 53 -4.20 4.26 -8.90
C GLU A 53 -5.23 3.30 -8.29
N LEU A 54 -5.63 3.50 -7.03
CA LEU A 54 -6.68 2.69 -6.40
C LEU A 54 -8.05 2.91 -7.09
N SER A 55 -8.37 4.15 -7.47
CA SER A 55 -9.64 4.47 -8.14
C SER A 55 -9.81 3.78 -9.49
N LYS A 56 -8.72 3.54 -10.23
CA LYS A 56 -8.75 2.80 -11.50
C LYS A 56 -9.22 1.35 -11.32
N ARG A 57 -9.11 0.81 -10.10
CA ARG A 57 -9.51 -0.56 -9.73
C ARG A 57 -10.91 -0.62 -9.11
N ALA A 58 -11.68 0.47 -9.13
CA ALA A 58 -12.99 0.54 -8.47
C ALA A 58 -14.00 -0.48 -9.02
N GLU A 59 -13.89 -0.88 -10.29
CA GLU A 59 -14.75 -1.89 -10.90
C GLU A 59 -14.31 -3.33 -10.57
N GLU A 60 -13.04 -3.53 -10.21
CA GLU A 60 -12.47 -4.84 -9.87
C GLU A 60 -12.67 -5.20 -8.40
N LEU A 61 -12.68 -4.18 -7.53
CA LEU A 61 -12.71 -4.33 -6.08
C LEU A 61 -14.13 -4.26 -5.52
N ARG A 62 -14.40 -5.07 -4.51
CA ARG A 62 -15.69 -5.08 -3.80
C ARG A 62 -15.48 -4.95 -2.30
N ASN A 63 -16.37 -4.19 -1.67
CA ASN A 63 -16.44 -4.05 -0.21
C ASN A 63 -15.13 -3.55 0.44
N VAL A 64 -14.39 -2.67 -0.23
CA VAL A 64 -13.22 -2.01 0.37
C VAL A 64 -13.69 -0.83 1.21
N THR A 65 -13.29 -0.80 2.48
CA THR A 65 -13.55 0.34 3.38
C THR A 65 -12.34 1.27 3.38
N ILE A 66 -12.56 2.56 3.16
CA ILE A 66 -11.53 3.59 3.30
C ILE A 66 -11.79 4.39 4.58
N CYS A 67 -10.82 4.39 5.50
CA CYS A 67 -10.84 5.20 6.72
C CYS A 67 -9.88 6.39 6.57
N LEU A 68 -10.35 7.58 6.97
CA LEU A 68 -9.64 8.86 6.88
C LEU A 68 -9.47 9.50 8.27
#